data_AF-A0A847BM30-F1
#
_entry.id   AF-A0A847BM30-F1
#
_cell.length_a   1.000
_cell.length_b   1.000
_cell.length_c   1.000
_cell.angle_alpha   90.00
_cell.angle_beta   90.00
_cell.angle_gamma   90.00
#
_symmetry.space_group_name_H-M   'P 1'
#
loop_
_entity.id
_entity.type
_entity.pdbx_description
1 polymer ?
#
loop_
_entity_poly.entity_id
_entity_poly.type
_entity_poly.pdbx_seq_one_letter_code
_entity_poly.pdbx_strand_id
1 'polypeptide(L)'
;RKEDEYDISFARRRSARPQTAALLDGRQPDSTDPSPKIIPRPQIRRTMVHKRTVPLLKVFDPKNQPGAMFNHKLSPLVGLALRGVLWLQGESDVDSPDYYERALKELINIFQDLFVPADETIHFLYAHLQSYLYRNIGPYGLAVFNEMLTSCHHLLGVSCGLVTQYDLPLDYEKDETVCLALTPWAKLQLGARLSLIARGLCGEEGVSASAPEPVALEQVGNKWMITFTSTAIQGGGLRLPAGETELKGFSVCGENRVFVPAKARILYGVRVLVWHDEIDNPVSLSYSFDNFNSYANLYGSDGLPVVPFRLDLEESLFLKPTPWADMDALEHFIWKKVIDEDEPRVKKTEWPGKEDLWQVWRGRGKFSILEARNLDSWKGLLLEYRNADDRVLEFGPYLDYASAYPPLNLEAFQHLKMTLYNPDHRDKRLILKIEDANGVKYEAVPQTIKDDFRDQDLIWQLDKINVNRAQIVKLSFQLSDRGGTGKLNFQRIEFLGFDPAVEFALQDYGR
;
A
#
# COMPACT_ATOMS: atom_id res chain seq x y z
N ARG A 1 -39.58 4.45 41.16
CA ARG A 1 -38.30 5.15 40.85
C ARG A 1 -37.69 4.37 39.70
N LYS A 2 -38.25 4.52 38.49
CA LYS A 2 -37.75 5.34 37.37
C LYS A 2 -36.32 4.96 36.95
N GLU A 3 -36.28 4.29 35.80
CA GLU A 3 -35.16 4.08 34.90
C GLU A 3 -34.54 5.42 34.48
N ASP A 4 -33.23 5.42 34.26
CA ASP A 4 -32.59 6.33 33.31
C ASP A 4 -31.87 5.44 32.28
N GLU A 5 -32.42 5.44 31.07
CA GLU A 5 -31.87 4.84 29.86
C GLU A 5 -30.57 5.57 29.49
N TYR A 6 -29.49 4.81 29.30
CA TYR A 6 -28.32 5.32 28.59
C TYR A 6 -28.68 5.35 27.09
N ASP A 7 -28.93 6.56 26.60
CA ASP A 7 -29.19 6.89 25.21
C ASP A 7 -28.07 6.37 24.30
N ILE A 8 -28.38 5.33 23.51
CA ILE A 8 -27.49 4.69 22.54
C ILE A 8 -27.57 5.39 21.17
N SER A 9 -28.15 6.60 21.09
CA SER A 9 -28.23 7.39 19.86
C SER A 9 -26.94 8.19 19.58
N PHE A 10 -25.79 7.51 19.50
CA PHE A 10 -24.68 8.02 18.67
C PHE A 10 -24.89 7.61 17.21
N ALA A 11 -26.11 7.83 16.70
CA ALA A 11 -26.42 7.68 15.30
C ALA A 11 -25.87 8.89 14.53
N ARG A 12 -25.08 8.60 13.49
CA ARG A 12 -24.94 9.42 12.27
C ARG A 12 -24.38 10.83 12.44
N ARG A 13 -23.27 11.02 13.16
CA ARG A 13 -22.38 12.13 12.79
C ARG A 13 -21.57 11.67 11.59
N ARG A 14 -21.99 12.07 10.38
CA ARG A 14 -21.15 12.04 9.18
C ARG A 14 -19.79 12.60 9.57
N SER A 15 -18.74 11.79 9.50
CA SER A 15 -17.38 12.27 9.55
C SER A 15 -17.23 13.31 8.43
N ALA A 16 -16.54 14.42 8.71
CA ALA A 16 -16.23 15.39 7.69
C ALA A 16 -15.47 14.67 6.56
N ARG A 17 -15.95 14.81 5.32
CA ARG A 17 -15.30 14.23 4.13
C ARG A 17 -13.87 14.79 4.03
N PRO A 18 -12.88 14.01 3.56
CA PRO A 18 -11.58 14.56 3.21
C PRO A 18 -11.75 15.71 2.22
N GLN A 19 -10.92 16.74 2.31
CA GLN A 19 -10.93 17.83 1.34
C GLN A 19 -10.68 17.35 -0.10
N THR A 20 -9.95 16.24 -0.27
CA THR A 20 -9.78 15.58 -1.58
C THR A 20 -11.13 15.15 -2.17
N ALA A 21 -12.09 14.71 -1.34
CA ALA A 21 -13.43 14.32 -1.79
C ALA A 21 -14.39 15.51 -1.99
N ALA A 22 -14.22 16.59 -1.23
CA ALA A 22 -15.02 17.82 -1.41
C ALA A 22 -14.73 18.49 -2.77
N LEU A 23 -13.48 18.41 -3.23
CA LEU A 23 -13.06 18.87 -4.56
C LEU A 23 -13.61 18.00 -5.70
N LEU A 24 -13.74 16.67 -5.49
CA LEU A 24 -14.24 15.73 -6.51
C LEU A 24 -15.74 15.90 -6.81
N ASP A 25 -16.53 16.44 -5.89
CA ASP A 25 -17.99 16.67 -6.02
C ASP A 25 -18.35 18.10 -6.45
N GLY A 26 -17.37 18.99 -6.68
CA GLY A 26 -17.60 20.39 -7.08
C GLY A 26 -18.31 21.24 -6.02
N ARG A 27 -18.26 20.86 -4.73
CA ARG A 27 -18.93 21.55 -3.62
C ARG A 27 -17.90 22.18 -2.67
N GLN A 28 -18.27 23.28 -2.03
CA GLN A 28 -17.44 23.84 -0.96
C GLN A 28 -17.45 22.92 0.28
N PRO A 29 -16.36 22.88 1.07
CA PRO A 29 -16.28 22.08 2.29
C PRO A 29 -17.44 22.38 3.26
N ASP A 30 -17.94 21.32 3.91
CA ASP A 30 -19.03 21.42 4.89
C ASP A 30 -18.52 22.13 6.17
N SER A 31 -18.73 23.45 6.19
CA SER A 31 -18.65 24.43 7.29
C SER A 31 -17.46 25.40 7.28
N THR A 32 -17.82 26.68 7.36
CA THR A 32 -16.96 27.85 7.60
C THR A 32 -17.11 28.38 9.03
N ASP A 33 -17.72 27.62 9.94
CA ASP A 33 -18.10 28.12 11.27
C ASP A 33 -17.18 27.54 12.35
N PRO A 34 -16.49 28.37 13.18
CA PRO A 34 -15.67 27.90 14.28
C PRO A 34 -16.57 27.42 15.41
N SER A 35 -17.20 26.25 15.23
CA SER A 35 -17.85 25.56 16.33
C SER A 35 -16.79 25.27 17.39
N PRO A 36 -16.99 25.67 18.66
CA PRO A 36 -16.01 25.42 19.71
C PRO A 36 -15.83 23.91 19.83
N LYS A 37 -14.63 23.43 19.47
CA LYS A 37 -14.22 22.05 19.74
C LYS A 37 -14.31 21.85 21.25
N ILE A 38 -15.37 21.19 21.71
CA ILE A 38 -15.49 20.76 23.10
C ILE A 38 -14.36 19.75 23.30
N ILE A 39 -13.28 20.22 23.95
CA ILE A 39 -12.15 19.41 24.36
C ILE A 39 -12.68 18.43 25.43
N PRO A 40 -12.74 17.12 25.18
CA PRO A 40 -12.88 16.19 26.29
C PRO A 40 -11.62 16.38 27.12
N ARG A 41 -11.76 16.84 28.37
CA ARG A 41 -10.63 16.81 29.31
C ARG A 41 -10.05 15.40 29.26
N PRO A 42 -8.72 15.24 29.16
CA PRO A 42 -8.10 13.93 29.15
C PRO A 42 -8.52 13.23 30.45
N GLN A 43 -9.45 12.28 30.35
CA GLN A 43 -9.59 11.28 31.39
C GLN A 43 -8.35 10.42 31.26
N ILE A 44 -7.36 10.73 32.09
CA ILE A 44 -6.26 9.82 32.39
C ILE A 44 -6.95 8.55 32.90
N ARG A 45 -7.15 7.56 32.02
CA ARG A 45 -7.44 6.20 32.47
C ARG A 45 -6.28 5.87 33.39
N ARG A 46 -6.58 5.53 34.66
CA ARG A 46 -5.61 4.90 35.55
C ARG A 46 -5.29 3.50 35.00
N THR A 47 -4.65 3.43 33.85
CA THR A 47 -3.85 2.26 33.49
C THR A 47 -2.76 2.15 34.54
N MET A 48 -2.51 0.93 34.99
CA MET A 48 -1.43 0.62 35.91
C MET A 48 -0.19 1.36 35.43
N VAL A 49 0.25 2.35 36.21
CA VAL A 49 1.53 3.00 36.04
C VAL A 49 2.54 1.87 36.23
N HIS A 50 2.98 1.27 35.12
CA HIS A 50 4.24 0.59 35.12
C HIS A 50 5.24 1.68 35.47
N LYS A 51 5.65 1.74 36.75
CA LYS A 51 6.78 2.54 37.17
C LYS A 51 7.99 1.93 36.45
N ARG A 52 8.18 2.28 35.17
CA ARG A 52 9.51 2.34 34.61
C ARG A 52 10.21 3.33 35.53
N THR A 53 11.08 2.80 36.39
CA THR A 53 12.08 3.58 37.08
C THR A 53 12.90 4.23 35.97
N VAL A 54 12.48 5.41 35.53
CA VAL A 54 13.25 6.22 34.59
C VAL A 54 14.49 6.61 35.40
N PRO A 55 15.70 6.18 35.00
CA PRO A 55 16.90 6.68 35.66
C PRO A 55 16.88 8.20 35.54
N LEU A 56 16.85 8.92 36.66
CA LEU A 56 16.85 10.39 36.72
C LEU A 56 18.15 11.02 36.20
N LEU A 57 19.05 10.22 35.62
CA LEU A 57 20.26 10.66 34.95
C LEU A 57 20.13 10.34 33.45
N LYS A 58 19.24 11.05 32.75
CA LYS A 58 19.53 11.32 31.33
C LYS A 58 20.68 12.32 31.33
N VAL A 59 21.87 11.88 30.90
CA VAL A 59 22.97 12.79 30.57
C VAL A 59 22.40 13.89 29.67
N PHE A 60 22.57 15.15 30.06
CA PHE A 60 22.14 16.28 29.23
C PHE A 60 22.81 16.17 27.86
N ASP A 61 22.00 15.89 26.83
CA ASP A 61 22.47 15.83 25.46
C ASP A 61 22.18 17.18 24.81
N PRO A 62 23.20 18.03 24.59
CA PRO A 62 23.01 19.35 23.99
C PRO A 62 22.42 19.28 22.57
N LYS A 63 22.48 18.13 21.88
CA LYS A 63 21.93 17.95 20.53
C LYS A 63 20.44 17.63 20.54
N ASN A 64 19.97 16.89 21.54
CA ASN A 64 18.59 16.39 21.63
C ASN A 64 17.72 17.24 22.57
N GLN A 65 17.96 18.56 22.62
CA GLN A 65 17.09 19.51 23.32
C GLN A 65 16.10 20.15 22.34
N PRO A 66 14.86 20.47 22.77
CA PRO A 66 13.92 21.25 21.98
C PRO A 66 14.57 22.55 21.46
N GLY A 67 14.45 22.80 20.16
CA GLY A 67 15.00 24.00 19.51
C GLY A 67 16.52 24.00 19.28
N ALA A 68 17.29 23.03 19.80
CA ALA A 68 18.76 23.00 19.62
C ALA A 68 19.16 22.94 18.14
N MET A 69 18.55 22.04 17.37
CA MET A 69 18.82 21.91 15.93
C MET A 69 18.51 23.20 15.17
N PHE A 70 17.37 23.83 15.46
CA PHE A 70 16.99 25.10 14.86
C PHE A 70 18.00 26.21 15.21
N ASN A 71 18.31 26.39 16.49
CA ASN A 71 19.23 27.44 16.96
C ASN A 71 20.64 27.28 16.40
N HIS A 72 21.13 26.05 16.23
CA HIS A 72 22.48 25.80 15.74
C HIS A 72 22.60 25.77 14.21
N LYS A 73 21.53 25.41 13.48
CA LYS A 73 21.60 25.22 12.01
C LYS A 73 20.87 26.30 11.22
N LEU A 74 19.72 26.75 11.71
CA LEU A 74 18.83 27.65 10.97
C LEU A 74 18.90 29.08 11.48
N SER A 75 18.94 29.29 12.80
CA SER A 75 18.97 30.65 13.38
C SER A 75 20.10 31.54 12.86
N PRO A 76 21.34 31.05 12.59
CA PRO A 76 22.40 31.88 12.02
C PRO A 76 22.15 32.34 10.58
N LEU A 77 21.17 31.73 9.90
CA LEU A 77 20.81 32.01 8.51
C LEU A 77 19.54 32.88 8.40
N VAL A 78 18.89 33.20 9.51
CA VAL A 78 17.67 34.03 9.56
C VAL A 78 17.94 35.38 8.89
N GLY A 79 16.98 35.84 8.09
CA GLY A 79 17.09 37.06 7.27
C GLY A 79 17.76 36.87 5.91
N LEU A 80 18.29 35.68 5.58
CA LEU A 80 18.72 35.38 4.22
C LEU A 80 17.52 35.29 3.27
N ALA A 81 17.76 35.65 2.01
CA ALA A 81 16.80 35.46 0.95
C ALA A 81 16.72 33.97 0.55
N LEU A 82 15.53 33.37 0.64
CA LEU A 82 15.26 32.01 0.23
C LEU A 82 14.27 32.01 -0.94
N ARG A 83 14.60 31.27 -1.99
CA ARG A 83 13.64 30.93 -3.05
C ARG A 83 12.70 29.80 -2.62
N GLY A 84 13.23 28.84 -1.85
CA GLY A 84 12.40 27.76 -1.34
C GLY A 84 13.11 26.87 -0.33
N VAL A 85 12.34 25.93 0.21
CA VAL A 85 12.74 24.98 1.24
C VAL A 85 12.43 23.57 0.75
N LEU A 86 13.39 22.64 0.89
CA LEU A 86 13.16 21.21 0.70
C LEU A 86 13.00 20.57 2.08
N TRP A 87 11.85 19.96 2.34
CA TRP A 87 11.50 19.36 3.62
C TRP A 87 11.21 17.87 3.46
N LEU A 88 12.09 17.03 4.01
CA LEU A 88 11.91 15.58 4.06
C LEU A 88 12.10 15.11 5.50
N GLN A 89 11.00 14.95 6.21
CA GLN A 89 10.95 14.45 7.57
C GLN A 89 9.54 13.93 7.85
N GLY A 90 9.41 13.05 8.83
CA GLY A 90 8.12 12.63 9.39
C GLY A 90 8.15 11.22 9.99
N GLU A 91 9.24 10.48 9.78
CA GLU A 91 9.39 9.08 10.20
C GLU A 91 9.18 8.88 11.71
N SER A 92 9.60 9.85 12.52
CA SER A 92 9.44 9.80 13.99
C SER A 92 8.04 10.20 14.47
N ASP A 93 7.21 10.75 13.60
CA ASP A 93 5.88 11.30 13.89
C ASP A 93 4.78 10.59 13.08
N VAL A 94 5.12 9.50 12.39
CA VAL A 94 4.25 8.77 11.47
C VAL A 94 2.98 8.22 12.14
N ASP A 95 3.04 8.00 13.45
CA ASP A 95 1.92 7.56 14.29
C ASP A 95 0.95 8.69 14.67
N SER A 96 1.29 9.94 14.33
CA SER A 96 0.61 11.15 14.80
C SER A 96 0.30 12.14 13.65
N PRO A 97 -0.41 11.73 12.58
CA PRO A 97 -0.65 12.57 11.40
C PRO A 97 -1.34 13.90 11.73
N ASP A 98 -2.34 13.91 12.62
CA ASP A 98 -3.06 15.13 13.06
C ASP A 98 -2.14 16.14 13.78
N TYR A 99 -1.13 15.64 14.49
CA TYR A 99 -0.12 16.50 15.09
C TYR A 99 0.83 17.03 14.03
N TYR A 100 1.28 16.17 13.14
CA TYR A 100 2.21 16.52 12.08
C TYR A 100 1.68 17.59 11.15
N GLU A 101 0.42 17.49 10.70
CA GLU A 101 -0.23 18.49 9.85
C GLU A 101 -0.16 19.89 10.47
N ARG A 102 -0.50 20.00 11.77
CA ARG A 102 -0.44 21.25 12.52
C ARG A 102 0.99 21.74 12.68
N ALA A 103 1.92 20.86 13.02
CA ALA A 103 3.32 21.20 13.20
C ALA A 103 3.96 21.69 11.90
N LEU A 104 3.66 21.04 10.77
CA LEU A 104 4.13 21.43 9.44
C LEU A 104 3.60 22.81 9.04
N LYS A 105 2.32 23.06 9.28
CA LYS A 105 1.72 24.39 9.04
C LYS A 105 2.41 25.49 9.85
N GLU A 106 2.62 25.26 11.15
CA GLU A 106 3.32 26.23 12.01
C GLU A 106 4.79 26.40 11.61
N LEU A 107 5.49 25.33 11.24
CA LEU A 107 6.86 25.38 10.73
C LEU A 107 6.96 26.30 9.50
N ILE A 108 6.04 26.15 8.55
CA ILE A 108 6.01 26.95 7.33
C ILE A 108 5.78 28.42 7.65
N ASN A 109 4.83 28.74 8.54
CA ASN A 109 4.57 30.11 8.98
C ASN A 109 5.83 30.73 9.62
N ILE A 110 6.49 29.99 10.51
CA ILE A 110 7.74 30.40 11.15
C ILE A 110 8.83 30.69 10.10
N PHE A 111 8.93 29.88 9.05
CA PHE A 111 9.92 30.12 7.99
C PHE A 111 9.60 31.37 7.16
N GLN A 112 8.32 31.66 6.90
CA GLN A 112 7.92 32.91 6.25
C GLN A 112 8.23 34.15 7.09
N ASP A 113 8.13 34.05 8.41
CA ASP A 113 8.44 35.15 9.33
C ASP A 113 9.95 35.40 9.46
N LEU A 114 10.75 34.34 9.40
CA LEU A 114 12.19 34.40 9.68
C LEU A 114 13.06 34.66 8.45
N PHE A 115 12.61 34.27 7.25
CA PHE A 115 13.39 34.38 6.03
C PHE A 115 12.75 35.34 5.03
N VAL A 116 13.57 35.92 4.17
CA VAL A 116 13.10 36.85 3.15
C VAL A 116 12.79 36.04 1.87
N PRO A 117 11.62 36.19 1.24
CA PRO A 117 11.38 35.55 -0.05
C PRO A 117 12.31 36.16 -1.11
N ALA A 118 12.98 35.31 -1.89
CA ALA A 118 13.80 35.75 -3.02
C ALA A 118 12.94 36.16 -4.23
N ASP A 119 11.73 35.61 -4.32
CA ASP A 119 10.70 35.95 -5.31
C ASP A 119 9.46 36.53 -4.58
N GLU A 120 8.24 36.33 -5.09
CA GLU A 120 7.01 36.81 -4.42
C GLU A 120 6.70 36.04 -3.13
N THR A 121 7.06 34.76 -3.06
CA THR A 121 6.82 33.88 -1.90
C THR A 121 7.99 32.91 -1.74
N ILE A 122 8.11 32.30 -0.55
CA ILE A 122 9.01 31.16 -0.35
C ILE A 122 8.26 29.89 -0.78
N HIS A 123 8.83 29.14 -1.71
CA HIS A 123 8.27 27.86 -2.15
C HIS A 123 8.62 26.72 -1.17
N PHE A 124 7.63 25.93 -0.75
CA PHE A 124 7.85 24.78 0.14
C PHE A 124 7.66 23.46 -0.60
N LEU A 125 8.73 22.69 -0.72
CA LEU A 125 8.67 21.37 -1.30
C LEU A 125 8.83 20.34 -0.21
N TYR A 126 7.95 19.35 -0.21
CA TYR A 126 8.04 18.23 0.70
C TYR A 126 7.75 16.92 -0.02
N ALA A 127 7.94 15.80 0.66
CA ALA A 127 7.75 14.50 0.07
C ALA A 127 7.04 13.54 1.01
N HIS A 128 6.34 12.57 0.43
CA HIS A 128 5.85 11.40 1.13
C HIS A 128 6.99 10.65 1.81
N LEU A 129 6.65 9.96 2.90
CA LEU A 129 7.53 9.00 3.52
C LEU A 129 7.63 7.73 2.67
N GLN A 130 8.82 7.13 2.63
CA GLN A 130 9.07 5.89 1.90
C GLN A 130 8.43 4.66 2.58
N SER A 131 8.10 3.64 1.80
CA SER A 131 7.58 2.36 2.30
C SER A 131 8.55 1.72 3.30
N TYR A 132 8.09 1.53 4.53
CA TYR A 132 8.88 0.97 5.63
C TYR A 132 7.97 0.32 6.67
N LEU A 133 8.52 -0.60 7.48
CA LEU A 133 7.78 -1.24 8.57
C LEU A 133 7.84 -0.37 9.84
N TYR A 134 7.11 0.74 9.80
CA TYR A 134 6.99 1.66 10.92
C TYR A 134 6.29 0.98 12.11
N ARG A 135 6.76 1.30 13.32
CA ARG A 135 6.24 0.72 14.55
C ARG A 135 4.88 1.32 14.90
N ASN A 136 3.97 0.50 15.42
CA ASN A 136 2.72 0.94 16.07
C ASN A 136 1.74 1.76 15.21
N ILE A 137 1.81 1.66 13.88
CA ILE A 137 0.87 2.36 12.98
C ILE A 137 -0.10 1.43 12.23
N GLY A 138 -0.11 0.14 12.57
CA GLY A 138 -0.97 -0.85 11.92
C GLY A 138 -0.69 -1.03 10.42
N PRO A 139 -1.58 -1.72 9.69
CA PRO A 139 -1.38 -2.07 8.28
C PRO A 139 -1.57 -0.92 7.28
N TYR A 140 -2.11 0.23 7.71
CA TYR A 140 -2.42 1.36 6.81
C TYR A 140 -1.91 2.71 7.31
N GLY A 141 -1.23 2.77 8.46
CA GLY A 141 -0.85 4.06 9.04
C GLY A 141 0.10 4.89 8.17
N LEU A 142 0.98 4.28 7.37
CA LEU A 142 1.83 5.03 6.44
C LEU A 142 1.00 5.59 5.29
N ALA A 143 0.03 4.83 4.79
CA ALA A 143 -0.90 5.32 3.77
C ALA A 143 -1.71 6.53 4.29
N VAL A 144 -2.17 6.47 5.54
CA VAL A 144 -2.86 7.59 6.21
C VAL A 144 -1.93 8.79 6.38
N PHE A 145 -0.67 8.57 6.78
CA PHE A 145 0.29 9.67 6.94
C PHE A 145 0.62 10.34 5.60
N ASN A 146 0.85 9.56 4.54
CA ASN A 146 1.10 10.10 3.21
C ASN A 146 -0.14 10.79 2.62
N GLU A 147 -1.34 10.29 2.89
CA GLU A 147 -2.59 10.98 2.55
C GLU A 147 -2.67 12.36 3.23
N MET A 148 -2.32 12.46 4.52
CA MET A 148 -2.27 13.74 5.24
C MET A 148 -1.25 14.71 4.63
N LEU A 149 -0.07 14.22 4.20
CA LEU A 149 0.89 15.07 3.48
C LEU A 149 0.30 15.57 2.16
N THR A 150 -0.44 14.74 1.44
CA THR A 150 -1.18 15.17 0.23
C THR A 150 -2.24 16.22 0.58
N SER A 151 -3.01 16.08 1.66
CA SER A 151 -4.00 17.10 2.04
C SER A 151 -3.35 18.43 2.44
N CYS A 152 -2.11 18.42 2.95
CA CYS A 152 -1.37 19.65 3.23
C CYS A 152 -1.22 20.54 1.99
N HIS A 153 -1.16 19.97 0.78
CA HIS A 153 -1.01 20.75 -0.46
C HIS A 153 -2.21 21.69 -0.68
N HIS A 154 -3.38 21.33 -0.18
CA HIS A 154 -4.62 22.13 -0.28
C HIS A 154 -4.90 22.98 0.97
N LEU A 155 -4.27 22.66 2.09
CA LEU A 155 -4.48 23.31 3.39
C LEU A 155 -3.48 24.44 3.66
N LEU A 156 -2.28 24.32 3.10
CA LEU A 156 -1.21 25.29 3.25
C LEU A 156 -1.50 26.46 2.29
N GLY A 157 -1.80 27.64 2.84
CA GLY A 157 -2.07 28.86 2.06
C GLY A 157 -0.82 29.49 1.43
N VAL A 158 0.10 28.65 0.94
CA VAL A 158 1.45 29.01 0.50
C VAL A 158 1.79 28.28 -0.79
N SER A 159 2.76 28.79 -1.55
CA SER A 159 3.26 28.07 -2.71
C SER A 159 4.01 26.81 -2.25
N CYS A 160 3.47 25.63 -2.57
CA CYS A 160 4.07 24.37 -2.16
C CYS A 160 3.88 23.26 -3.20
N GLY A 161 4.68 22.20 -3.07
CA GLY A 161 4.62 21.04 -3.94
C GLY A 161 5.06 19.76 -3.23
N LEU A 162 4.49 18.63 -3.64
CA LEU A 162 4.69 17.34 -3.01
C LEU A 162 5.32 16.33 -3.99
N VAL A 163 6.30 15.55 -3.52
CA VAL A 163 6.85 14.39 -4.23
C VAL A 163 6.36 13.07 -3.62
N THR A 164 5.91 12.15 -4.46
CA THR A 164 5.62 10.74 -4.09
C THR A 164 6.90 9.89 -4.07
N GLN A 165 6.94 8.85 -3.23
CA GLN A 165 8.13 7.99 -3.08
C GLN A 165 7.85 6.48 -3.15
N TYR A 166 6.59 6.04 -3.17
CA TYR A 166 6.25 4.63 -2.98
C TYR A 166 6.83 3.70 -4.06
N ASP A 167 7.12 4.22 -5.25
CA ASP A 167 7.65 3.48 -6.39
C ASP A 167 9.18 3.41 -6.43
N LEU A 168 9.85 4.17 -5.57
CA LEU A 168 11.30 4.19 -5.54
C LEU A 168 11.83 2.85 -5.00
N PRO A 169 12.96 2.35 -5.53
CA PRO A 169 13.54 1.12 -5.04
C PRO A 169 13.92 1.28 -3.57
N LEU A 170 13.58 0.27 -2.77
CA LEU A 170 13.88 0.22 -1.35
C LEU A 170 15.31 -0.30 -1.07
N ASP A 171 16.15 -0.45 -2.11
CA ASP A 171 17.54 -0.87 -1.98
C ASP A 171 18.34 0.13 -1.14
N TYR A 172 19.18 -0.40 -0.25
CA TYR A 172 19.92 0.37 0.75
C TYR A 172 21.27 -0.28 1.06
N GLU A 173 22.14 0.49 1.73
CA GLU A 173 23.40 -0.05 2.23
C GLU A 173 23.17 -0.91 3.47
N LYS A 174 23.50 -2.20 3.36
CA LYS A 174 23.40 -3.18 4.44
C LYS A 174 24.53 -2.99 5.46
N ASP A 175 24.46 -1.90 6.21
CA ASP A 175 25.40 -1.51 7.25
C ASP A 175 24.68 -1.30 8.60
N GLU A 176 25.33 -1.63 9.72
CA GLU A 176 24.77 -1.50 11.07
C GLU A 176 24.59 -0.05 11.55
N THR A 177 25.22 0.91 10.85
CA THR A 177 25.16 2.35 11.11
C THR A 177 23.99 3.03 10.41
N VAL A 178 23.34 2.34 9.46
CA VAL A 178 22.25 2.85 8.64
C VAL A 178 20.93 2.22 9.08
N CYS A 179 19.84 3.00 9.07
CA CYS A 179 18.50 2.53 9.45
C CYS A 179 17.85 1.68 8.33
N LEU A 180 18.50 0.59 7.91
CA LEU A 180 17.98 -0.36 6.92
C LEU A 180 17.33 0.34 5.69
N ALA A 181 16.19 -0.17 5.23
CA ALA A 181 15.43 0.39 4.11
C ALA A 181 14.74 1.74 4.40
N LEU A 182 14.87 2.30 5.61
CA LEU A 182 14.37 3.65 5.93
C LEU A 182 15.18 4.72 5.18
N THR A 183 16.40 4.40 4.75
CA THR A 183 17.27 5.32 4.03
C THR A 183 17.72 4.69 2.71
N PRO A 184 16.81 4.57 1.72
CA PRO A 184 17.12 3.93 0.45
C PRO A 184 18.10 4.76 -0.38
N TRP A 185 18.82 4.11 -1.29
CA TRP A 185 19.78 4.73 -2.21
C TRP A 185 19.15 5.63 -3.26
N ALA A 186 17.83 5.60 -3.43
CA ALA A 186 17.08 6.35 -4.43
C ALA A 186 17.07 7.89 -4.22
N LYS A 187 18.06 8.45 -3.51
CA LYS A 187 18.17 9.89 -3.22
C LYS A 187 18.42 10.73 -4.46
N LEU A 188 19.09 10.19 -5.48
CA LEU A 188 19.25 10.88 -6.76
C LEU A 188 17.91 11.06 -7.48
N GLN A 189 17.11 9.99 -7.55
CA GLN A 189 15.78 10.00 -8.15
C GLN A 189 14.85 10.94 -7.39
N LEU A 190 14.87 10.89 -6.06
CA LEU A 190 14.12 11.84 -5.22
C LEU A 190 14.55 13.30 -5.46
N GLY A 191 15.86 13.55 -5.50
CA GLY A 191 16.39 14.89 -5.79
C GLY A 191 16.01 15.39 -7.19
N ALA A 192 15.97 14.51 -8.18
CA ALA A 192 15.50 14.85 -9.53
C ALA A 192 14.01 15.23 -9.55
N ARG A 193 13.17 14.51 -8.80
CA ARG A 193 11.74 14.85 -8.64
C ARG A 193 11.53 16.19 -7.94
N LEU A 194 12.26 16.42 -6.84
CA LEU A 194 12.22 17.71 -6.13
C LEU A 194 12.69 18.86 -7.03
N SER A 195 13.73 18.63 -7.84
CA SER A 195 14.20 19.62 -8.82
C SER A 195 13.17 19.93 -9.90
N LEU A 196 12.49 18.90 -10.43
CA LEU A 196 11.39 19.06 -11.39
C LEU A 196 10.28 19.94 -10.80
N ILE A 197 9.81 19.61 -9.59
CA ILE A 197 8.76 20.36 -8.90
C ILE A 197 9.21 21.79 -8.59
N ALA A 198 10.46 21.98 -8.17
CA ALA A 198 11.00 23.30 -7.89
C ALA A 198 10.97 24.19 -9.13
N ARG A 199 11.30 23.66 -10.31
CA ARG A 199 11.22 24.38 -11.58
C ARG A 199 9.79 24.78 -11.92
N GLY A 200 8.82 23.87 -11.74
CA GLY A 200 7.40 24.18 -11.93
C GLY A 200 6.91 25.28 -10.98
N LEU A 201 7.28 25.22 -9.70
CA LEU A 201 6.95 26.26 -8.71
C LEU A 201 7.61 27.61 -9.03
N CYS A 202 8.82 27.60 -9.61
CA CYS A 202 9.51 28.81 -10.08
C CYS A 202 8.98 29.34 -11.42
N GLY A 203 7.86 28.80 -11.93
CA GLY A 203 7.16 29.33 -13.10
C GLY A 203 7.64 28.80 -14.45
N GLU A 204 8.37 27.68 -14.49
CA GLU A 204 8.73 27.05 -15.76
C GLU A 204 7.49 26.46 -16.45
N GLU A 205 7.17 26.95 -17.65
CA GLU A 205 5.97 26.55 -18.40
C GLU A 205 5.97 25.05 -18.74
N GLY A 206 4.84 24.40 -18.48
CA GLY A 206 4.64 22.98 -18.80
C GLY A 206 5.34 22.00 -17.85
N VAL A 207 5.94 22.48 -16.76
CA VAL A 207 6.54 21.65 -15.71
C VAL A 207 5.60 21.54 -14.52
N SER A 208 5.43 20.32 -13.99
CA SER A 208 4.60 20.08 -12.82
C SER A 208 5.13 20.79 -11.57
N ALA A 209 4.21 21.41 -10.82
CA ALA A 209 4.48 22.04 -9.53
C ALA A 209 4.16 21.12 -8.32
N SER A 210 3.61 19.93 -8.56
CA SER A 210 3.36 18.91 -7.55
C SER A 210 3.20 17.54 -8.22
N ALA A 211 3.24 16.45 -7.45
CA ALA A 211 2.86 15.13 -7.93
C ALA A 211 1.41 15.12 -8.47
N PRO A 212 1.10 14.30 -9.48
CA PRO A 212 -0.26 14.18 -10.02
C PRO A 212 -1.30 13.79 -8.98
N GLU A 213 -2.43 14.49 -8.97
CA GLU A 213 -3.55 14.26 -8.04
C GLU A 213 -4.86 14.04 -8.79
N PRO A 214 -5.81 13.27 -8.23
CA PRO A 214 -7.16 13.19 -8.77
C PRO A 214 -7.88 14.53 -8.55
N VAL A 215 -8.48 15.09 -9.61
CA VAL A 215 -9.17 16.39 -9.58
C VAL A 215 -10.66 16.30 -9.90
N ALA A 216 -11.11 15.21 -10.53
CA ALA A 216 -12.53 14.95 -10.73
C ALA A 216 -12.81 13.44 -10.75
N LEU A 217 -13.97 13.06 -10.23
CA LEU A 217 -14.46 11.70 -10.22
C LEU A 217 -15.89 11.66 -10.73
N GLU A 218 -16.17 10.74 -11.65
CA GLU A 218 -17.50 10.52 -12.21
C GLU A 218 -17.84 9.04 -12.14
N GLN A 219 -19.06 8.72 -11.67
CA GLN A 219 -19.57 7.35 -11.72
C GLN A 219 -20.29 7.12 -13.05
N VAL A 220 -19.80 6.17 -13.85
CA VAL A 220 -20.36 5.80 -15.15
C VAL A 220 -20.82 4.34 -15.09
N GLY A 221 -22.10 4.16 -14.75
CA GLY A 221 -22.64 2.82 -14.46
C GLY A 221 -21.95 2.21 -13.23
N ASN A 222 -21.40 1.01 -13.39
CA ASN A 222 -20.66 0.29 -12.34
C ASN A 222 -19.15 0.64 -12.29
N LYS A 223 -18.75 1.79 -12.84
CA LYS A 223 -17.33 2.16 -13.00
C LYS A 223 -17.07 3.57 -12.51
N TRP A 224 -15.83 3.78 -12.08
CA TRP A 224 -15.32 5.09 -11.70
C TRP A 224 -14.43 5.64 -12.80
N MET A 225 -14.69 6.88 -13.22
CA MET A 225 -13.90 7.63 -14.18
C MET A 225 -13.17 8.76 -13.45
N ILE A 226 -11.84 8.72 -13.47
CA ILE A 226 -10.97 9.63 -12.72
C ILE A 226 -10.24 10.55 -13.68
N THR A 227 -10.29 11.85 -13.40
CA THR A 227 -9.48 12.88 -14.07
C THR A 227 -8.39 13.34 -13.11
N PHE A 228 -7.19 13.57 -13.63
CA PHE A 228 -6.03 14.01 -12.86
C PHE A 228 -5.64 15.44 -13.21
N THR A 229 -4.71 16.01 -12.44
CA THR A 229 -4.17 17.36 -12.68
C THR A 229 -3.75 17.55 -14.14
N SER A 230 -3.95 18.76 -14.66
CA SER A 230 -3.68 19.07 -16.08
C SER A 230 -2.23 18.82 -16.49
N THR A 231 -1.27 19.06 -15.59
CA THR A 231 0.15 18.80 -15.84
C THR A 231 0.43 17.31 -16.02
N ALA A 232 -0.28 16.43 -15.32
CA ALA A 232 -0.12 14.98 -15.45
C ALA A 232 -0.51 14.43 -16.83
N ILE A 233 -1.39 15.15 -17.56
CA ILE A 233 -1.90 14.72 -18.86
C ILE A 233 -1.25 15.49 -20.04
N GLN A 234 -0.42 16.50 -19.76
CA GLN A 234 0.22 17.34 -20.78
C GLN A 234 1.37 16.59 -21.48
N GLY A 235 1.53 16.76 -22.80
CA GLY A 235 2.76 16.32 -23.49
C GLY A 235 3.04 14.81 -23.51
N GLY A 236 2.02 13.96 -23.33
CA GLY A 236 2.16 12.51 -23.39
C GLY A 236 1.06 11.71 -22.68
N GLY A 237 0.32 12.36 -21.78
CA GLY A 237 -0.74 11.72 -21.01
C GLY A 237 -0.24 10.86 -19.85
N LEU A 238 -1.19 10.33 -19.09
CA LEU A 238 -0.96 9.29 -18.08
C LEU A 238 -0.34 8.05 -18.72
N ARG A 239 0.56 7.40 -17.99
CA ARG A 239 1.32 6.25 -18.50
C ARG A 239 1.67 5.24 -17.41
N LEU A 240 2.09 4.07 -17.87
CA LEU A 240 2.70 3.02 -17.05
C LEU A 240 4.23 3.08 -17.17
N PRO A 241 4.97 2.45 -16.24
CA PRO A 241 6.39 2.15 -16.43
C PRO A 241 6.65 1.38 -17.72
N ALA A 242 7.85 1.55 -18.28
CA ALA A 242 8.25 0.84 -19.49
C ALA A 242 8.22 -0.68 -19.28
N GLY A 243 7.53 -1.40 -20.17
CA GLY A 243 7.41 -2.86 -20.12
C GLY A 243 6.22 -3.39 -19.31
N GLU A 244 5.45 -2.50 -18.68
CA GLU A 244 4.19 -2.82 -18.03
C GLU A 244 3.00 -2.57 -18.96
N THR A 245 2.01 -3.46 -18.91
CA THR A 245 0.85 -3.46 -19.82
C THR A 245 -0.50 -3.40 -19.08
N GLU A 246 -0.51 -3.63 -17.78
CA GLU A 246 -1.71 -3.61 -16.94
C GLU A 246 -1.59 -2.48 -15.92
N LEU A 247 -2.64 -1.67 -15.80
CA LEU A 247 -2.73 -0.63 -14.77
C LEU A 247 -3.18 -1.28 -13.45
N LYS A 248 -2.36 -1.10 -12.42
CA LYS A 248 -2.44 -1.77 -11.13
C LYS A 248 -2.56 -0.77 -9.98
N GLY A 249 -2.93 -1.25 -8.80
CA GLY A 249 -2.94 -0.48 -7.54
C GLY A 249 -4.26 0.20 -7.19
N PHE A 250 -5.31 -0.01 -7.98
CA PHE A 250 -6.67 0.41 -7.62
C PHE A 250 -7.41 -0.69 -6.86
N SER A 251 -8.24 -0.28 -5.90
CA SER A 251 -9.22 -1.13 -5.25
C SER A 251 -10.58 -0.42 -5.19
N VAL A 252 -11.66 -1.19 -5.21
CA VAL A 252 -13.03 -0.66 -5.06
C VAL A 252 -13.81 -1.50 -4.04
N CYS A 253 -14.86 -0.93 -3.46
CA CYS A 253 -15.76 -1.65 -2.57
C CYS A 253 -17.24 -1.38 -2.92
N GLY A 254 -18.08 -2.35 -2.56
CA GLY A 254 -19.53 -2.18 -2.53
C GLY A 254 -20.02 -1.74 -1.14
N GLU A 255 -21.30 -1.96 -0.86
CA GLU A 255 -21.95 -1.50 0.39
C GLU A 255 -21.29 -2.06 1.65
N ASN A 256 -20.72 -3.28 1.59
CA ASN A 256 -20.01 -3.90 2.71
C ASN A 256 -18.67 -3.25 3.08
N ARG A 257 -18.20 -2.23 2.34
CA ARG A 257 -16.95 -1.50 2.60
C ARG A 257 -15.69 -2.39 2.63
N VAL A 258 -15.72 -3.55 1.97
CA VAL A 258 -14.52 -4.37 1.74
C VAL A 258 -13.89 -4.02 0.40
N PHE A 259 -12.71 -3.40 0.44
CA PHE A 259 -11.94 -3.04 -0.74
C PHE A 259 -11.21 -4.26 -1.29
N VAL A 260 -11.54 -4.60 -2.54
CA VAL A 260 -10.89 -5.65 -3.32
C VAL A 260 -10.10 -5.04 -4.49
N PRO A 261 -9.00 -5.68 -4.95
CA PRO A 261 -8.25 -5.20 -6.10
C PRO A 261 -9.15 -5.03 -7.33
N ALA A 262 -9.05 -3.89 -8.00
CA ALA A 262 -9.89 -3.50 -9.12
C ALA A 262 -9.14 -3.54 -10.45
N LYS A 263 -9.87 -3.76 -11.54
CA LYS A 263 -9.36 -3.56 -12.90
C LYS A 263 -9.35 -2.08 -13.23
N ALA A 264 -8.33 -1.64 -13.95
CA ALA A 264 -8.23 -0.25 -14.39
C ALA A 264 -7.65 -0.11 -15.79
N ARG A 265 -8.02 0.95 -16.51
CA ARG A 265 -7.48 1.29 -17.82
C ARG A 265 -7.32 2.79 -18.01
N ILE A 266 -6.22 3.20 -18.63
CA ILE A 266 -6.01 4.58 -19.07
C ILE A 266 -6.79 4.81 -20.38
N LEU A 267 -7.65 5.81 -20.41
CA LEU A 267 -8.44 6.19 -21.59
C LEU A 267 -7.82 7.41 -22.26
N TYR A 268 -7.33 7.21 -23.50
CA TYR A 268 -6.75 8.24 -24.35
C TYR A 268 -5.63 9.07 -23.69
N GLY A 269 -4.95 8.50 -22.68
CA GLY A 269 -3.91 9.19 -21.91
C GLY A 269 -4.40 10.27 -20.94
N VAL A 270 -5.71 10.47 -20.75
CA VAL A 270 -6.24 11.63 -20.01
C VAL A 270 -7.09 11.28 -18.79
N ARG A 271 -7.70 10.10 -18.77
CA ARG A 271 -8.55 9.64 -17.66
C ARG A 271 -8.25 8.18 -17.34
N VAL A 272 -8.64 7.76 -16.14
CA VAL A 272 -8.59 6.35 -15.74
C VAL A 272 -9.99 5.85 -15.47
N LEU A 273 -10.33 4.70 -16.06
CA LEU A 273 -11.55 3.96 -15.77
C LEU A 273 -11.22 2.80 -14.82
N VAL A 274 -11.92 2.69 -13.69
CA VAL A 274 -11.71 1.69 -12.64
C VAL A 274 -13.01 0.92 -12.39
N TRP A 275 -12.94 -0.41 -12.29
CA TRP A 275 -14.11 -1.26 -12.01
C TRP A 275 -13.72 -2.62 -11.42
N HIS A 276 -14.70 -3.33 -10.87
CA HIS A 276 -14.59 -4.75 -10.51
C HIS A 276 -15.75 -5.51 -11.14
N ASP A 277 -15.50 -6.69 -11.71
CA ASP A 277 -16.53 -7.41 -12.47
C ASP A 277 -17.66 -7.96 -11.57
N GLU A 278 -17.40 -8.16 -10.28
CA GLU A 278 -18.36 -8.66 -9.28
C GLU A 278 -18.98 -7.56 -8.40
N ILE A 279 -18.79 -6.27 -8.75
CA ILE A 279 -19.36 -5.14 -8.00
C ILE A 279 -20.17 -4.25 -8.94
N ASP A 280 -21.49 -4.41 -8.90
CA ASP A 280 -22.42 -3.64 -9.75
C ASP A 280 -22.60 -2.20 -9.27
N ASN A 281 -22.55 -1.96 -7.96
CA ASN A 281 -22.74 -0.64 -7.35
C ASN A 281 -21.53 -0.29 -6.48
N PRO A 282 -20.40 0.13 -7.07
CA PRO A 282 -19.25 0.54 -6.26
C PRO A 282 -19.57 1.83 -5.52
N VAL A 283 -19.31 1.86 -4.21
CA VAL A 283 -19.58 3.02 -3.35
C VAL A 283 -18.32 3.82 -3.03
N SER A 284 -17.15 3.21 -3.20
CA SER A 284 -15.85 3.86 -2.95
C SER A 284 -14.73 3.24 -3.77
N LEU A 285 -13.60 3.94 -3.79
CA LEU A 285 -12.37 3.51 -4.46
C LEU A 285 -11.13 4.04 -3.73
N SER A 286 -10.02 3.33 -3.89
CA SER A 286 -8.71 3.75 -3.43
C SER A 286 -7.64 3.43 -4.47
N TYR A 287 -6.54 4.17 -4.41
CA TYR A 287 -5.36 3.96 -5.22
C TYR A 287 -4.13 3.99 -4.32
N SER A 288 -3.25 2.98 -4.42
CA SER A 288 -1.97 2.94 -3.71
C SER A 288 -2.09 3.05 -2.17
N PHE A 289 -3.25 2.73 -1.58
CA PHE A 289 -3.50 2.94 -0.15
C PHE A 289 -2.95 1.77 0.69
N ASP A 290 -1.62 1.70 0.80
CA ASP A 290 -0.90 0.64 1.51
C ASP A 290 0.41 1.16 2.15
N ASN A 291 0.88 0.49 3.20
CA ASN A 291 2.19 0.75 3.80
C ASN A 291 3.35 0.24 2.94
N PHE A 292 3.12 -0.81 2.15
CA PHE A 292 4.10 -1.33 1.20
C PHE A 292 3.50 -1.33 -0.20
N ASN A 293 3.30 -0.15 -0.76
CA ASN A 293 2.86 -0.09 -2.13
C ASN A 293 4.00 -0.42 -3.09
N SER A 294 3.98 -1.65 -3.58
CA SER A 294 4.87 -2.15 -4.64
C SER A 294 4.15 -2.48 -5.94
N TYR A 295 2.83 -2.23 -5.99
CA TYR A 295 1.95 -2.73 -7.03
C TYR A 295 1.37 -1.60 -7.89
N ALA A 296 1.19 -0.40 -7.33
CA ALA A 296 0.63 0.72 -8.08
C ALA A 296 1.65 1.32 -9.05
N ASN A 297 1.20 1.60 -10.27
CA ASN A 297 2.07 1.90 -11.40
C ASN A 297 1.54 3.03 -12.30
N LEU A 298 0.70 3.94 -11.77
CA LEU A 298 0.20 5.08 -12.52
C LEU A 298 1.12 6.30 -12.41
N TYR A 299 1.54 6.83 -13.55
CA TYR A 299 2.40 8.00 -13.66
C TYR A 299 1.77 9.09 -14.52
N GLY A 300 2.10 10.34 -14.21
CA GLY A 300 1.94 11.47 -15.11
C GLY A 300 2.90 11.40 -16.30
N SER A 301 2.64 12.23 -17.29
CA SER A 301 3.48 12.38 -18.47
C SER A 301 4.93 12.76 -18.12
N ASP A 302 5.09 13.61 -17.11
CA ASP A 302 6.36 14.05 -16.53
C ASP A 302 7.14 12.95 -15.78
N GLY A 303 6.55 11.77 -15.60
CA GLY A 303 7.16 10.66 -14.87
C GLY A 303 7.08 10.76 -13.36
N LEU A 304 6.22 11.63 -12.82
CA LEU A 304 5.87 11.63 -11.42
C LEU A 304 4.78 10.58 -11.14
N PRO A 305 4.92 9.74 -10.10
CA PRO A 305 3.86 8.83 -9.68
C PRO A 305 2.66 9.61 -9.13
N VAL A 306 1.45 9.15 -9.43
CA VAL A 306 0.20 9.69 -8.87
C VAL A 306 0.18 9.52 -7.35
N VAL A 307 -0.29 10.51 -6.59
CA VAL A 307 -0.41 10.41 -5.13
C VAL A 307 -1.32 9.24 -4.71
N PRO A 308 -1.05 8.52 -3.60
CA PRO A 308 -2.02 7.63 -3.01
C PRO A 308 -3.26 8.39 -2.54
N PHE A 309 -4.45 7.79 -2.67
CA PHE A 309 -5.70 8.41 -2.19
C PHE A 309 -6.80 7.38 -1.95
N ARG A 310 -7.82 7.79 -1.20
CA ARG A 310 -9.12 7.12 -1.08
C ARG A 310 -10.24 8.14 -1.29
N LEU A 311 -11.38 7.66 -1.76
CA LEU A 311 -12.53 8.52 -2.04
C LEU A 311 -13.18 9.07 -0.77
N ASP A 312 -13.18 8.31 0.32
CA ASP A 312 -13.82 8.71 1.58
C ASP A 312 -13.12 8.13 2.82
N LEU A 313 -13.58 8.54 4.01
CA LEU A 313 -13.06 8.10 5.32
C LEU A 313 -14.01 7.13 6.02
N GLU A 314 -14.97 6.54 5.31
CA GLU A 314 -15.83 5.56 5.96
C GLU A 314 -15.01 4.34 6.38
N GLU A 315 -15.34 3.81 7.56
CA GLU A 315 -14.65 2.65 8.11
C GLU A 315 -14.78 1.49 7.12
N SER A 316 -13.63 0.94 6.75
CA SER A 316 -13.53 0.01 5.63
C SER A 316 -12.43 -1.01 5.87
N LEU A 317 -12.63 -2.22 5.35
CA LEU A 317 -11.60 -3.25 5.33
C LEU A 317 -10.90 -3.20 3.98
N PHE A 318 -9.58 -3.04 3.97
CA PHE A 318 -8.79 -3.15 2.74
C PHE A 318 -8.18 -4.53 2.66
N LEU A 319 -8.45 -5.27 1.58
CA LEU A 319 -7.72 -6.50 1.31
C LEU A 319 -6.39 -6.14 0.65
N LYS A 320 -5.32 -6.73 1.17
CA LYS A 320 -3.96 -6.45 0.70
C LYS A 320 -3.74 -7.03 -0.71
N PRO A 321 -2.98 -6.35 -1.57
CA PRO A 321 -2.49 -6.95 -2.80
C PRO A 321 -1.73 -8.25 -2.49
N THR A 322 -1.83 -9.23 -3.40
CA THR A 322 -1.14 -10.51 -3.30
C THR A 322 -0.16 -10.65 -4.47
N PRO A 323 1.03 -10.02 -4.44
CA PRO A 323 1.98 -10.07 -5.55
C PRO A 323 2.37 -11.49 -5.98
N TRP A 324 2.39 -12.43 -5.03
CA TRP A 324 2.66 -13.84 -5.30
C TRP A 324 1.58 -14.51 -6.17
N ALA A 325 0.35 -14.01 -6.18
CA ALA A 325 -0.76 -14.57 -6.95
C ALA A 325 -0.71 -14.19 -8.43
N ASP A 326 -0.03 -13.10 -8.80
CA ASP A 326 0.21 -12.76 -10.21
C ASP A 326 1.15 -13.75 -10.91
N MET A 327 2.00 -14.45 -10.14
CA MET A 327 2.93 -15.47 -10.63
C MET A 327 3.82 -14.97 -11.79
N ASP A 328 4.14 -13.68 -11.83
CA ASP A 328 4.97 -13.04 -12.86
C ASP A 328 6.36 -12.60 -12.35
N ALA A 329 6.64 -12.85 -11.06
CA ALA A 329 7.90 -12.57 -10.39
C ALA A 329 8.31 -13.72 -9.46
N LEU A 330 9.63 -13.97 -9.34
CA LEU A 330 10.19 -14.94 -8.40
C LEU A 330 10.42 -14.34 -7.02
N GLU A 331 10.86 -13.07 -6.99
CA GLU A 331 11.29 -12.39 -5.79
C GLU A 331 10.58 -11.04 -5.66
N HIS A 332 10.43 -10.58 -4.43
CA HIS A 332 9.94 -9.25 -4.09
C HIS A 332 10.76 -8.66 -2.95
N PHE A 333 10.84 -7.33 -2.85
CA PHE A 333 11.37 -6.69 -1.64
C PHE A 333 10.45 -6.94 -0.44
N ILE A 334 10.96 -7.57 0.61
CA ILE A 334 10.18 -8.09 1.72
C ILE A 334 10.81 -7.74 3.07
N TRP A 335 9.95 -7.45 4.04
CA TRP A 335 10.31 -7.51 5.47
C TRP A 335 9.88 -8.87 6.02
N LYS A 336 10.86 -9.66 6.48
CA LYS A 336 10.59 -11.00 7.03
C LYS A 336 9.87 -10.95 8.36
N LYS A 337 10.23 -10.00 9.22
CA LYS A 337 9.73 -9.88 10.59
C LYS A 337 9.40 -8.44 10.95
N VAL A 338 8.46 -8.30 11.87
CA VAL A 338 8.16 -7.03 12.53
C VAL A 338 9.35 -6.61 13.37
N ILE A 339 9.69 -5.33 13.33
CA ILE A 339 10.69 -4.75 14.23
C ILE A 339 10.04 -4.63 15.61
N ASP A 340 10.32 -5.59 16.49
CA ASP A 340 9.82 -5.61 17.87
C ASP A 340 10.33 -4.38 18.66
N GLU A 341 9.55 -3.92 19.64
CA GLU A 341 9.94 -2.87 20.58
C GLU A 341 11.17 -3.27 21.39
N ASP A 342 11.28 -4.57 21.73
CA ASP A 342 12.33 -5.12 22.58
C ASP A 342 13.63 -5.48 21.82
N GLU A 343 13.57 -5.56 20.48
CA GLU A 343 14.75 -5.74 19.63
C GLU A 343 15.17 -4.40 19.01
N PRO A 344 16.19 -3.69 19.56
CA PRO A 344 16.63 -2.41 19.03
C PRO A 344 17.28 -2.55 17.64
N ARG A 345 17.67 -3.76 17.23
CA ARG A 345 18.27 -4.06 15.93
C ARG A 345 17.82 -5.42 15.42
N VAL A 346 17.34 -5.45 14.18
CA VAL A 346 17.01 -6.69 13.45
C VAL A 346 18.29 -7.48 13.15
N LYS A 347 18.27 -8.80 13.31
CA LYS A 347 19.40 -9.67 12.96
C LYS A 347 19.72 -9.56 11.47
N LYS A 348 21.00 -9.66 11.09
CA LYS A 348 21.44 -9.55 9.68
C LYS A 348 20.73 -10.53 8.73
N THR A 349 20.41 -11.73 9.20
CA THR A 349 19.68 -12.77 8.45
C THR A 349 18.21 -12.41 8.19
N GLU A 350 17.68 -11.46 8.96
CA GLU A 350 16.29 -11.01 8.94
C GLU A 350 16.15 -9.58 8.36
N TRP A 351 17.26 -9.00 7.89
CA TRP A 351 17.25 -7.72 7.20
C TRP A 351 16.36 -7.77 5.95
N PRO A 352 15.61 -6.70 5.67
CA PRO A 352 14.75 -6.66 4.50
C PRO A 352 15.58 -6.68 3.22
N GLY A 353 14.99 -7.21 2.16
CA GLY A 353 15.65 -7.36 0.86
C GLY A 353 14.78 -8.12 -0.13
N LYS A 354 15.34 -8.46 -1.29
CA LYS A 354 14.68 -9.34 -2.25
C LYS A 354 14.62 -10.76 -1.70
N GLU A 355 13.41 -11.31 -1.61
CA GLU A 355 13.12 -12.65 -1.09
C GLU A 355 12.14 -13.35 -2.02
N ASP A 356 12.21 -14.68 -2.06
CA ASP A 356 11.36 -15.53 -2.89
C ASP A 356 9.88 -15.37 -2.55
N LEU A 357 9.00 -15.35 -3.54
CA LEU A 357 7.54 -15.32 -3.35
C LEU A 357 6.95 -16.73 -3.19
N TRP A 358 7.64 -17.75 -3.72
CA TRP A 358 7.19 -19.13 -3.80
C TRP A 358 8.26 -20.10 -3.32
N GLN A 359 7.83 -21.19 -2.69
CA GLN A 359 8.71 -22.23 -2.17
C GLN A 359 8.22 -23.64 -2.44
N VAL A 360 9.14 -24.58 -2.37
CA VAL A 360 8.86 -26.02 -2.36
C VAL A 360 9.06 -26.55 -0.94
N TRP A 361 7.95 -26.83 -0.26
CA TRP A 361 7.92 -27.33 1.12
C TRP A 361 8.40 -28.78 1.22
N ARG A 362 8.04 -29.61 0.24
CA ARG A 362 8.37 -31.05 0.19
C ARG A 362 8.66 -31.46 -1.25
N GLY A 363 9.58 -32.41 -1.41
CA GLY A 363 9.95 -32.94 -2.71
C GLY A 363 11.10 -32.17 -3.37
N ARG A 364 11.25 -32.34 -4.70
CA ARG A 364 12.30 -31.69 -5.49
C ARG A 364 11.64 -30.93 -6.63
N GLY A 365 11.53 -29.62 -6.46
CA GLY A 365 11.04 -28.70 -7.47
C GLY A 365 11.86 -27.41 -7.48
N LYS A 366 11.84 -26.68 -8.60
CA LYS A 366 12.44 -25.36 -8.72
C LYS A 366 11.54 -24.47 -9.56
N PHE A 367 11.31 -23.25 -9.08
CA PHE A 367 10.63 -22.21 -9.83
C PHE A 367 11.63 -21.41 -10.68
N SER A 368 11.18 -20.99 -11.86
CA SER A 368 11.84 -20.03 -12.74
C SER A 368 10.80 -19.15 -13.43
N ILE A 369 11.21 -17.99 -13.94
CA ILE A 369 10.35 -17.15 -14.77
C ILE A 369 10.15 -17.81 -16.13
N LEU A 370 8.91 -17.85 -16.57
CA LEU A 370 8.56 -18.24 -17.92
C LEU A 370 8.68 -17.02 -18.83
N GLU A 371 9.76 -16.96 -19.62
CA GLU A 371 10.00 -15.86 -20.55
C GLU A 371 8.99 -15.88 -21.71
N ALA A 372 8.38 -14.72 -21.98
CA ALA A 372 7.44 -14.54 -23.09
C ALA A 372 8.11 -14.87 -24.42
N ARG A 373 7.47 -15.72 -25.25
CA ARG A 373 8.02 -16.12 -26.54
C ARG A 373 7.66 -15.20 -27.72
N ASN A 374 6.71 -14.27 -27.60
CA ASN A 374 6.35 -13.24 -28.62
C ASN A 374 5.34 -12.19 -28.07
N LEU A 375 4.92 -11.23 -28.92
CA LEU A 375 4.07 -10.04 -28.66
C LEU A 375 2.78 -10.24 -27.85
N ASP A 376 2.26 -11.47 -27.77
CA ASP A 376 1.22 -11.84 -26.80
C ASP A 376 1.92 -12.33 -25.53
N SER A 377 2.12 -11.39 -24.60
CA SER A 377 2.96 -11.47 -23.41
C SER A 377 2.60 -12.59 -22.46
N TRP A 378 3.14 -13.78 -22.66
CA TRP A 378 3.11 -14.84 -21.65
C TRP A 378 4.11 -14.51 -20.54
N LYS A 379 3.64 -14.09 -19.36
CA LYS A 379 4.43 -14.05 -18.11
C LYS A 379 3.82 -15.04 -17.13
N GLY A 380 4.65 -15.76 -16.40
CA GLY A 380 4.22 -16.83 -15.50
C GLY A 380 5.40 -17.47 -14.77
N LEU A 381 5.10 -18.41 -13.86
CA LEU A 381 6.11 -19.24 -13.20
C LEU A 381 6.18 -20.62 -13.84
N LEU A 382 7.38 -21.07 -14.19
CA LEU A 382 7.67 -22.45 -14.55
C LEU A 382 8.12 -23.21 -13.30
N LEU A 383 7.45 -24.31 -12.97
CA LEU A 383 7.90 -25.28 -11.98
C LEU A 383 8.48 -26.50 -12.69
N GLU A 384 9.77 -26.76 -12.52
CA GLU A 384 10.40 -28.02 -12.92
C GLU A 384 10.58 -28.92 -11.70
N TYR A 385 10.19 -30.20 -11.79
CA TYR A 385 10.20 -31.11 -10.65
C TYR A 385 10.68 -32.52 -11.00
N ARG A 386 11.08 -33.29 -9.98
CA ARG A 386 11.53 -34.69 -10.08
C ARG A 386 10.96 -35.56 -8.95
N ASN A 387 10.76 -36.84 -9.27
CA ASN A 387 10.27 -37.90 -8.38
C ASN A 387 8.91 -37.59 -7.69
N ALA A 388 7.98 -36.95 -8.41
CA ALA A 388 6.62 -36.65 -7.96
C ALA A 388 5.62 -37.83 -8.11
N ASP A 389 6.14 -39.00 -8.46
CA ASP A 389 5.46 -40.31 -8.52
C ASP A 389 5.55 -41.06 -7.18
N ASP A 390 6.76 -41.10 -6.61
CA ASP A 390 7.07 -41.82 -5.37
C ASP A 390 7.08 -40.91 -4.13
N ARG A 391 7.23 -39.60 -4.32
CA ARG A 391 7.32 -38.63 -3.23
C ARG A 391 6.33 -37.50 -3.42
N VAL A 392 5.79 -37.02 -2.30
CA VAL A 392 4.93 -35.84 -2.26
C VAL A 392 5.74 -34.61 -2.64
N LEU A 393 5.37 -33.96 -3.75
CA LEU A 393 5.79 -32.61 -4.08
C LEU A 393 4.74 -31.63 -3.54
N GLU A 394 5.13 -30.76 -2.63
CA GLU A 394 4.26 -29.73 -2.04
C GLU A 394 4.95 -28.38 -2.15
N PHE A 395 4.25 -27.39 -2.71
CA PHE A 395 4.77 -26.05 -2.95
C PHE A 395 3.68 -24.99 -2.71
N GLY A 396 4.06 -23.74 -2.51
CA GLY A 396 3.10 -22.66 -2.26
C GLY A 396 3.77 -21.31 -2.06
N PRO A 397 3.00 -20.22 -1.98
CA PRO A 397 3.53 -18.90 -1.66
C PRO A 397 4.04 -18.83 -0.21
N TYR A 398 4.97 -17.90 0.04
CA TYR A 398 5.26 -17.43 1.40
C TYR A 398 4.14 -16.49 1.87
N LEU A 399 3.50 -16.83 2.99
CA LEU A 399 2.43 -16.02 3.59
C LEU A 399 2.83 -15.40 4.94
N ASP A 400 4.00 -15.73 5.47
CA ASP A 400 4.48 -15.37 6.81
C ASP A 400 5.34 -14.10 6.86
N TYR A 401 5.55 -13.45 5.71
CA TYR A 401 6.29 -12.21 5.63
C TYR A 401 5.57 -11.05 6.31
N ALA A 402 6.25 -10.36 7.23
CA ALA A 402 5.67 -9.23 7.96
C ALA A 402 5.16 -8.09 7.05
N SER A 403 5.83 -7.82 5.93
CA SER A 403 5.34 -6.82 4.95
C SER A 403 4.05 -7.22 4.23
N ALA A 404 3.66 -8.50 4.27
CA ALA A 404 2.38 -8.97 3.76
C ALA A 404 1.24 -8.87 4.79
N TYR A 405 1.53 -8.43 6.02
CA TYR A 405 0.58 -8.32 7.13
C TYR A 405 -0.24 -9.60 7.35
N PRO A 406 0.41 -10.76 7.63
CA PRO A 406 -0.31 -11.99 7.93
C PRO A 406 -1.23 -11.84 9.15
N PRO A 407 -2.29 -12.66 9.24
CA PRO A 407 -2.63 -13.74 8.32
C PRO A 407 -3.39 -13.28 7.06
N LEU A 408 -3.38 -14.13 6.02
CA LEU A 408 -4.12 -13.89 4.79
C LEU A 408 -5.63 -14.02 5.04
N ASN A 409 -6.40 -12.99 4.65
CA ASN A 409 -7.85 -13.00 4.71
C ASN A 409 -8.46 -13.41 3.36
N LEU A 410 -9.14 -14.55 3.34
CA LEU A 410 -9.89 -15.08 2.20
C LEU A 410 -11.40 -15.15 2.45
N GLU A 411 -11.89 -14.58 3.56
CA GLU A 411 -13.30 -14.65 3.96
C GLU A 411 -14.24 -14.08 2.90
N ALA A 412 -13.77 -13.02 2.23
CA ALA A 412 -14.50 -12.29 1.19
C ALA A 412 -14.70 -13.08 -0.11
N PHE A 413 -13.97 -14.18 -0.33
CA PHE A 413 -13.95 -14.90 -1.60
C PHE A 413 -14.53 -16.30 -1.49
N GLN A 414 -15.43 -16.66 -2.39
CA GLN A 414 -16.03 -18.01 -2.45
C GLN A 414 -15.16 -19.00 -3.21
N HIS A 415 -14.30 -18.54 -4.12
CA HIS A 415 -13.52 -19.42 -4.99
C HIS A 415 -12.06 -18.99 -5.10
N LEU A 416 -11.18 -19.99 -5.24
CA LEU A 416 -9.81 -19.82 -5.71
C LEU A 416 -9.71 -20.45 -7.09
N LYS A 417 -9.31 -19.68 -8.10
CA LYS A 417 -9.01 -20.15 -9.44
C LYS A 417 -7.51 -20.08 -9.71
N MET A 418 -6.92 -21.16 -10.17
CA MET A 418 -5.54 -21.19 -10.66
C MET A 418 -5.55 -21.50 -12.16
N THR A 419 -4.96 -20.62 -12.95
CA THR A 419 -4.78 -20.81 -14.39
C THR A 419 -3.37 -21.32 -14.65
N LEU A 420 -3.27 -22.46 -15.35
CA LEU A 420 -2.00 -23.11 -15.63
C LEU A 420 -2.01 -23.82 -16.99
N TYR A 421 -0.83 -24.11 -17.51
CA TYR A 421 -0.60 -24.93 -18.69
C TYR A 421 0.26 -26.15 -18.33
N ASN A 422 -0.13 -27.30 -18.88
CA ASN A 422 0.60 -28.54 -18.72
C ASN A 422 1.44 -28.83 -19.98
N PRO A 423 2.76 -28.56 -19.96
CA PRO A 423 3.61 -28.84 -21.11
C PRO A 423 3.92 -30.32 -21.30
N ASP A 424 3.63 -31.17 -20.31
CA ASP A 424 3.91 -32.60 -20.41
C ASP A 424 2.66 -33.32 -20.92
N HIS A 425 2.82 -34.16 -21.94
CA HIS A 425 1.75 -34.90 -22.59
C HIS A 425 1.21 -36.07 -21.75
N ARG A 426 0.71 -35.76 -20.56
CA ARG A 426 0.08 -36.69 -19.62
C ARG A 426 -0.69 -35.96 -18.52
N ASP A 427 -1.70 -36.63 -17.99
CA ASP A 427 -2.47 -36.14 -16.85
C ASP A 427 -1.62 -36.03 -15.58
N LYS A 428 -1.89 -34.98 -14.81
CA LYS A 428 -1.34 -34.73 -13.47
C LYS A 428 -2.47 -34.47 -12.49
N ARG A 429 -2.18 -34.55 -11.19
CA ARG A 429 -3.16 -34.26 -10.15
C ARG A 429 -2.63 -33.21 -9.19
N LEU A 430 -3.48 -32.23 -8.88
CA LEU A 430 -3.18 -31.17 -7.94
C LEU A 430 -4.20 -31.16 -6.80
N ILE A 431 -3.71 -31.02 -5.57
CA ILE A 431 -4.51 -30.94 -4.36
C ILE A 431 -4.21 -29.61 -3.68
N LEU A 432 -5.23 -28.77 -3.47
CA LEU A 432 -5.11 -27.58 -2.64
C LEU A 432 -5.13 -27.97 -1.16
N LYS A 433 -4.20 -27.42 -0.40
CA LYS A 433 -4.12 -27.56 1.07
C LYS A 433 -4.06 -26.19 1.71
N ILE A 434 -4.85 -26.01 2.77
CA ILE A 434 -4.97 -24.75 3.51
C ILE A 434 -4.81 -25.05 5.00
N GLU A 435 -4.12 -24.17 5.73
CA GLU A 435 -4.00 -24.19 7.18
C GLU A 435 -4.32 -22.80 7.74
N ASP A 436 -5.15 -22.75 8.78
CA ASP A 436 -5.45 -21.52 9.52
C ASP A 436 -4.54 -21.33 10.75
N ALA A 437 -4.60 -20.16 11.37
CA ALA A 437 -3.80 -19.81 12.54
C ALA A 437 -4.06 -20.71 13.77
N ASN A 438 -5.17 -21.45 13.81
CA ASN A 438 -5.48 -22.42 14.87
C ASN A 438 -4.90 -23.82 14.57
N GLY A 439 -4.20 -23.98 13.44
CA GLY A 439 -3.64 -25.26 12.99
C GLY A 439 -4.67 -26.21 12.39
N VAL A 440 -5.89 -25.73 12.10
CA VAL A 440 -6.90 -26.54 11.39
C VAL A 440 -6.49 -26.64 9.93
N LYS A 441 -6.48 -27.88 9.42
CA LYS A 441 -6.01 -28.20 8.07
C LYS A 441 -7.17 -28.66 7.20
N TYR A 442 -7.19 -28.15 5.98
CA TYR A 442 -8.09 -28.58 4.94
C TYR A 442 -7.30 -29.13 3.75
N GLU A 443 -7.77 -30.24 3.19
CA GLU A 443 -7.25 -30.84 1.97
C GLU A 443 -8.42 -30.99 0.98
N ALA A 444 -8.29 -30.36 -0.18
CA ALA A 444 -9.30 -30.41 -1.21
C ALA A 444 -9.34 -31.77 -1.91
N VAL A 445 -10.45 -32.06 -2.60
CA VAL A 445 -10.50 -33.19 -3.52
C VAL A 445 -9.46 -32.96 -4.65
N PRO A 446 -8.66 -33.99 -5.02
CA PRO A 446 -7.69 -33.85 -6.10
C PRO A 446 -8.34 -33.45 -7.42
N GLN A 447 -7.82 -32.41 -8.06
CA GLN A 447 -8.22 -32.02 -9.41
C GLN A 447 -7.23 -32.57 -10.43
N THR A 448 -7.74 -32.97 -11.59
CA THR A 448 -6.92 -33.50 -12.69
C THR A 448 -6.57 -32.37 -13.65
N ILE A 449 -5.28 -32.15 -13.85
CA ILE A 449 -4.73 -31.36 -14.94
C ILE A 449 -4.61 -32.30 -16.13
N LYS A 450 -5.38 -32.06 -17.17
CA LYS A 450 -5.43 -32.94 -18.34
C LYS A 450 -4.20 -32.77 -19.21
N ASP A 451 -3.88 -33.80 -19.99
CA ASP A 451 -3.08 -33.65 -21.20
C ASP A 451 -3.87 -32.87 -22.25
N ASP A 452 -3.71 -31.53 -22.26
CA ASP A 452 -4.32 -30.63 -23.23
C ASP A 452 -3.32 -29.53 -23.61
N PHE A 453 -3.36 -29.12 -24.87
CA PHE A 453 -2.48 -28.09 -25.45
C PHE A 453 -2.98 -26.66 -25.16
N ARG A 454 -3.76 -26.49 -24.09
CA ARG A 454 -4.43 -25.23 -23.73
C ARG A 454 -4.30 -24.98 -22.24
N ASP A 455 -4.52 -23.73 -21.87
CA ASP A 455 -4.60 -23.30 -20.47
C ASP A 455 -5.83 -23.93 -19.82
N GLN A 456 -5.66 -24.28 -18.55
CA GLN A 456 -6.67 -24.96 -17.74
C GLN A 456 -6.88 -24.18 -16.45
N ASP A 457 -8.15 -23.97 -16.12
CA ASP A 457 -8.57 -23.37 -14.86
C ASP A 457 -8.92 -24.46 -13.85
N LEU A 458 -8.18 -24.50 -12.76
CA LEU A 458 -8.53 -25.30 -11.59
C LEU A 458 -9.25 -24.40 -10.58
N ILE A 459 -10.47 -24.76 -10.18
CA ILE A 459 -11.32 -23.93 -9.32
C ILE A 459 -11.68 -24.69 -8.04
N TRP A 460 -11.32 -24.15 -6.88
CA TRP A 460 -11.68 -24.69 -5.57
C TRP A 460 -12.70 -23.79 -4.88
N GLN A 461 -13.70 -24.41 -4.25
CA GLN A 461 -14.72 -23.74 -3.44
C GLN A 461 -14.18 -23.50 -2.03
N LEU A 462 -13.90 -22.24 -1.71
CA LEU A 462 -13.41 -21.79 -0.42
C LEU A 462 -14.54 -21.69 0.61
N ASP A 463 -15.74 -21.29 0.22
CA ASP A 463 -16.91 -21.16 1.12
C ASP A 463 -17.33 -22.46 1.83
N LYS A 464 -16.91 -23.62 1.30
CA LYS A 464 -17.23 -24.95 1.84
C LYS A 464 -16.12 -25.58 2.67
N ILE A 465 -15.00 -24.88 2.87
CA ILE A 465 -13.86 -25.42 3.61
C ILE A 465 -14.04 -25.19 5.11
N ASN A 466 -13.67 -26.18 5.91
CA ASN A 466 -13.79 -26.11 7.37
C ASN A 466 -12.49 -25.57 8.01
N VAL A 467 -12.10 -24.35 7.66
CA VAL A 467 -11.01 -23.59 8.29
C VAL A 467 -11.43 -22.13 8.50
N ASN A 468 -10.79 -21.42 9.42
CA ASN A 468 -11.00 -19.99 9.59
C ASN A 468 -10.36 -19.19 8.43
N ARG A 469 -11.17 -18.85 7.41
CA ARG A 469 -10.73 -18.13 6.20
C ARG A 469 -10.24 -16.71 6.44
N ALA A 470 -10.57 -16.10 7.59
CA ALA A 470 -10.06 -14.79 7.96
C ALA A 470 -8.59 -14.82 8.42
N GLN A 471 -8.06 -16.02 8.73
CA GLN A 471 -6.80 -16.22 9.44
C GLN A 471 -5.94 -17.32 8.77
N ILE A 472 -5.77 -17.28 7.44
CA ILE A 472 -4.98 -18.28 6.71
C ILE A 472 -3.48 -18.02 6.88
N VAL A 473 -2.75 -19.05 7.32
CA VAL A 473 -1.29 -18.99 7.55
C VAL A 473 -0.51 -19.82 6.54
N LYS A 474 -1.15 -20.79 5.87
CA LYS A 474 -0.54 -21.56 4.80
C LYS A 474 -1.53 -21.86 3.69
N LEU A 475 -1.07 -21.66 2.46
CA LEU A 475 -1.74 -22.08 1.23
C LEU A 475 -0.71 -22.85 0.40
N SER A 476 -1.03 -24.07 0.01
CA SER A 476 -0.09 -24.93 -0.72
C SER A 476 -0.79 -25.89 -1.65
N PHE A 477 -0.04 -26.39 -2.63
CA PHE A 477 -0.49 -27.30 -3.64
C PHE A 477 0.39 -28.54 -3.62
N GLN A 478 -0.25 -29.71 -3.50
CA GLN A 478 0.40 -31.00 -3.63
C GLN A 478 0.21 -31.52 -5.05
N LEU A 479 1.32 -31.77 -5.74
CA LEU A 479 1.35 -32.36 -7.08
C LEU A 479 1.62 -33.86 -7.00
N SER A 480 0.88 -34.62 -7.81
CA SER A 480 1.17 -36.01 -8.13
C SER A 480 1.24 -36.19 -9.64
N ASP A 481 2.34 -36.79 -10.11
CA ASP A 481 2.60 -37.06 -11.51
C ASP A 481 3.21 -38.46 -11.66
N ARG A 482 2.52 -39.34 -12.38
CA ARG A 482 2.95 -40.74 -12.59
C ARG A 482 4.28 -40.86 -13.34
N GLY A 483 4.67 -39.88 -14.13
CA GLY A 483 5.97 -39.94 -14.81
C GLY A 483 7.13 -39.39 -13.97
N GLY A 484 6.89 -38.97 -12.73
CA GLY A 484 7.88 -38.59 -11.73
C GLY A 484 8.59 -37.27 -11.99
N THR A 485 9.06 -37.02 -13.21
CA THR A 485 9.79 -35.79 -13.60
C THR A 485 9.03 -35.04 -14.67
N GLY A 486 8.80 -33.75 -14.46
CA GLY A 486 7.98 -32.95 -15.35
C GLY A 486 8.06 -31.45 -15.08
N LYS A 487 7.14 -30.72 -15.74
CA LYS A 487 7.04 -29.27 -15.71
C LYS A 487 5.58 -28.81 -15.57
N LEU A 488 5.35 -27.68 -14.91
CA LEU A 488 4.06 -26.99 -14.93
C LEU A 488 4.28 -25.49 -15.12
N ASN A 489 3.49 -24.89 -16.00
CA ASN A 489 3.54 -23.46 -16.26
C ASN A 489 2.34 -22.83 -15.57
N PHE A 490 2.55 -21.98 -14.59
CA PHE A 490 1.49 -21.26 -13.90
C PHE A 490 1.38 -19.84 -14.44
N GLN A 491 0.15 -19.37 -14.60
CA GLN A 491 -0.12 -18.04 -15.09
C GLN A 491 -0.53 -17.09 -13.96
N ARG A 492 -1.54 -17.47 -13.16
CA ARG A 492 -2.08 -16.60 -12.11
C ARG A 492 -2.97 -17.39 -11.14
N ILE A 493 -3.12 -16.87 -9.92
CA ILE A 493 -4.18 -17.20 -8.98
C ILE A 493 -5.14 -16.01 -8.89
N GLU A 494 -6.43 -16.29 -9.02
CA GLU A 494 -7.51 -15.31 -8.85
C GLU A 494 -8.45 -15.76 -7.73
N PHE A 495 -8.88 -14.80 -6.92
CA PHE A 495 -9.92 -15.00 -5.93
C PHE A 495 -11.23 -14.43 -6.46
N LEU A 496 -12.28 -15.25 -6.46
CA LEU A 496 -13.55 -14.96 -7.15
C LEU A 496 -14.74 -15.22 -6.21
N GLY A 497 -15.93 -14.82 -6.66
CA GLY A 497 -17.17 -14.93 -5.90
C GLY A 497 -17.19 -13.94 -4.74
N PHE A 498 -16.68 -12.73 -4.95
CA PHE A 498 -16.84 -11.65 -3.99
C PHE A 498 -18.32 -11.24 -3.93
N ASP A 499 -18.88 -11.22 -2.72
CA ASP A 499 -20.25 -10.74 -2.50
C ASP A 499 -20.21 -9.37 -1.79
N PRO A 500 -20.50 -8.25 -2.50
CA PRO A 500 -20.49 -6.91 -1.92
C PRO A 500 -21.61 -6.66 -0.88
N ALA A 501 -22.56 -7.57 -0.71
CA ALA A 501 -23.65 -7.47 0.25
C ALA A 501 -23.40 -8.20 1.57
N VAL A 502 -22.39 -9.06 1.64
CA VAL A 502 -22.04 -9.78 2.88
C VAL A 502 -21.32 -8.82 3.83
N GLU A 503 -21.86 -8.65 5.03
CA GLU A 503 -21.19 -7.92 6.10
C GLU A 503 -20.04 -8.74 6.69
N PHE A 504 -18.88 -8.11 6.85
CA PHE A 504 -17.70 -8.69 7.48
C PHE A 504 -17.44 -7.98 8.81
N ALA A 505 -16.99 -8.71 9.82
CA ALA A 505 -16.61 -8.10 11.09
C ALA A 505 -15.35 -7.25 10.89
N LEU A 506 -15.49 -5.92 10.93
CA LEU A 506 -14.36 -4.98 10.87
C LEU A 506 -13.43 -5.09 12.10
N GLN A 507 -13.88 -5.78 13.17
CA GLN A 507 -13.30 -5.66 14.51
C GLN A 507 -11.96 -6.37 14.75
N ASP A 508 -11.48 -7.20 13.83
CA ASP A 508 -10.24 -7.99 14.05
C ASP A 508 -9.04 -7.58 13.18
N TYR A 509 -9.19 -6.56 12.33
CA TYR A 509 -8.12 -6.11 11.41
C TYR A 509 -7.35 -4.91 11.96
N GLY A 510 -6.58 -5.13 13.03
CA GLY A 510 -5.50 -4.25 13.49
C GLY A 510 -5.95 -2.99 14.24
N ARG A 511 -6.09 -3.12 15.56
CA ARG A 511 -5.86 -2.00 16.49
C ARG A 511 -4.38 -1.75 16.70
#